data_AF-A0A6I1EKM2-F1
#
_entry.id   AF-A0A6I1EKM2-F1
#
_cell.length_a   1.000
_cell.length_b   1.000
_cell.length_c   1.000
_cell.angle_alpha   90.00
_cell.angle_beta   90.00
_cell.angle_gamma   90.00
#
_symmetry.space_group_name_H-M   'P 1'
#
loop_
_entity.id
_entity.type
_entity.pdbx_description
1 polymer ?
#
loop_
_entity_poly.entity_id
_entity_poly.type
_entity_poly.pdbx_seq_one_letter_code
_entity_poly.pdbx_strand_id
1 'polypeptide(L)'
;MAFFRCSDAHSDTLSESRPAAFHLRLRVSRKPWRAAFLLQTSEERRVHFRHLRPFIPRFASSFMLQLSSPESLALVFLLGGIGALARYAVLVVSAHAAGPFPAGILVVNALAAFIGSALVAARVPDELLLIIGGGFVGSLGTLSSLCSEIIAMERLGKYGSIVLFVVLTLVTGIAATLIGNAAGAGSHG
;
A
#
# COMPACT_ATOMS: atom_id res chain seq x y z
N MET A 1 37.74 -31.92 3.27
CA MET A 1 37.27 -32.92 4.26
C MET A 1 38.35 -33.04 5.32
N ALA A 2 38.19 -32.35 6.44
CA ALA A 2 39.04 -32.48 7.62
C ALA A 2 38.28 -31.93 8.84
N PHE A 3 37.75 -32.87 9.62
CA PHE A 3 37.40 -32.69 11.02
C PHE A 3 38.70 -32.46 11.79
N PHE A 4 38.74 -31.55 12.77
CA PHE A 4 39.61 -31.78 13.92
C PHE A 4 39.03 -31.24 15.23
N ARG A 5 39.22 -32.10 16.22
CA ARG A 5 38.69 -32.16 17.58
C ARG A 5 39.43 -31.20 18.51
N CYS A 6 38.73 -30.86 19.58
CA CYS A 6 39.17 -30.17 20.79
C CYS A 6 40.40 -30.84 21.44
N SER A 7 41.34 -30.03 21.93
CA SER A 7 42.43 -30.42 22.83
C SER A 7 42.41 -29.49 24.03
N ASP A 8 42.14 -30.04 25.21
CA ASP A 8 42.32 -29.38 26.51
C ASP A 8 43.76 -29.58 27.00
N ALA A 9 44.38 -28.53 27.59
CA ALA A 9 45.19 -28.65 28.82
C ALA A 9 45.62 -27.27 29.36
N HIS A 10 45.36 -27.07 30.66
CA HIS A 10 45.97 -26.20 31.69
C HIS A 10 47.34 -25.54 31.39
N SER A 11 47.63 -24.29 31.81
CA SER A 11 47.65 -23.82 33.22
C SER A 11 47.91 -22.29 33.34
N ASP A 12 47.18 -21.68 34.27
CA ASP A 12 47.51 -20.60 35.23
C ASP A 12 48.15 -19.24 34.84
N THR A 13 47.27 -18.21 35.00
CA THR A 13 47.45 -16.91 35.67
C THR A 13 48.40 -15.85 35.09
N LEU A 14 47.83 -14.73 34.61
CA LEU A 14 47.89 -13.39 35.24
C LEU A 14 47.20 -12.32 34.35
N SER A 15 46.56 -11.34 35.01
CA SER A 15 46.15 -10.01 34.50
C SER A 15 44.87 -9.88 33.63
N GLU A 16 43.75 -9.69 34.33
CA GLU A 16 42.88 -8.49 34.23
C GLU A 16 42.68 -7.81 32.85
N SER A 17 41.53 -8.09 32.22
CA SER A 17 40.64 -7.07 31.60
C SER A 17 39.42 -7.76 30.97
N ARG A 18 38.26 -7.64 31.61
CA ARG A 18 36.96 -8.07 31.04
C ARG A 18 36.28 -6.87 30.36
N PRO A 19 36.01 -6.90 29.04
CA PRO A 19 34.90 -6.14 28.48
C PRO A 19 33.62 -6.99 28.47
N ALA A 20 32.52 -6.31 28.79
CA ALA A 20 31.20 -6.84 29.07
C ALA A 20 30.64 -7.81 28.02
N ALA A 21 30.19 -8.98 28.48
CA ALA A 21 29.34 -9.88 27.73
C ALA A 21 27.98 -9.21 27.45
N PHE A 22 27.73 -8.90 26.18
CA PHE A 22 26.45 -8.41 25.68
C PHE A 22 25.45 -9.57 25.65
N HIS A 23 24.79 -9.83 26.78
CA HIS A 23 23.72 -10.83 26.86
C HIS A 23 22.46 -10.32 26.16
N LEU A 24 22.31 -10.61 24.86
CA LEU A 24 21.10 -10.37 24.10
C LEU A 24 19.99 -11.35 24.54
N ARG A 25 19.18 -10.97 25.53
CA ARG A 25 17.92 -11.68 25.85
C ARG A 25 16.85 -11.35 24.81
N LEU A 26 16.68 -12.20 23.81
CA LEU A 26 15.53 -12.13 22.90
C LEU A 26 14.26 -12.57 23.66
N ARG A 27 13.49 -11.60 24.17
CA ARG A 27 12.08 -11.84 24.56
C ARG A 27 11.24 -11.85 23.28
N VAL A 28 10.85 -13.04 22.84
CA VAL A 28 9.83 -13.22 21.80
C VAL A 28 8.49 -12.74 22.36
N SER A 29 8.10 -11.52 22.01
CA SER A 29 6.84 -10.90 22.42
C SER A 29 5.69 -11.47 21.60
N ARG A 30 4.68 -12.03 22.27
CA ARG A 30 3.49 -12.69 21.67
C ARG A 30 2.53 -11.75 20.90
N LYS A 31 2.92 -10.50 20.62
CA LYS A 31 2.11 -9.52 19.87
C LYS A 31 2.99 -8.82 18.82
N PRO A 32 3.14 -9.39 17.60
CA PRO A 32 4.12 -8.95 16.61
C PRO A 32 3.88 -7.52 16.10
N TRP A 33 2.63 -7.06 16.12
CA TRP A 33 2.23 -5.72 15.67
C TRP A 33 2.74 -4.57 16.56
N ARG A 34 3.15 -4.84 17.81
CA ARG A 34 3.79 -3.83 18.68
C ARG A 34 5.30 -3.73 18.49
N ALA A 35 5.94 -4.79 17.98
CA ALA A 35 7.39 -4.83 17.83
C ALA A 35 7.87 -4.03 16.60
N ALA A 36 7.12 -4.07 15.50
CA ALA A 36 7.43 -3.28 14.29
C ALA A 36 7.47 -1.76 14.59
N PHE A 37 6.60 -1.28 15.47
CA PHE A 37 6.56 0.13 15.87
C PHE A 37 7.74 0.53 16.78
N LEU A 38 8.35 -0.42 17.49
CA LEU A 38 9.42 -0.13 18.45
C LEU A 38 10.82 -0.13 17.82
N LEU A 39 11.03 -0.83 16.69
CA LEU A 39 12.33 -0.83 16.01
C LEU A 39 12.57 0.39 15.11
N GLN A 40 11.54 1.19 14.84
CA GLN A 40 11.67 2.40 14.01
C GLN A 40 11.95 3.67 14.82
N THR A 41 12.15 3.57 16.14
CA THR A 41 12.12 4.75 17.03
C THR A 41 13.29 4.85 18.04
N SER A 42 14.50 4.37 17.69
CA SER A 42 15.64 4.42 18.62
C SER A 42 16.52 5.69 18.53
N GLU A 43 16.37 6.58 17.54
CA GLU A 43 17.18 7.82 17.47
C GLU A 43 16.43 9.16 17.58
N GLU A 44 15.16 9.28 17.18
CA GLU A 44 14.48 10.59 17.18
C GLU A 44 13.63 10.92 18.42
N ARG A 45 13.82 10.21 19.54
CA ARG A 45 12.99 10.38 20.75
C ARG A 45 13.56 11.35 21.78
N ARG A 46 13.86 12.60 21.40
CA ARG A 46 14.12 13.69 22.37
C ARG A 46 13.59 15.07 21.98
N VAL A 47 12.45 15.15 21.29
CA VAL A 47 11.68 16.41 21.29
C VAL A 47 10.20 16.14 21.57
N HIS A 48 9.84 16.30 22.83
CA HIS A 48 8.54 16.84 23.27
C HIS A 48 7.23 16.19 22.77
N PHE A 49 7.07 14.88 22.93
CA PHE A 49 5.76 14.20 22.76
C PHE A 49 5.03 14.04 24.12
N ARG A 50 4.45 15.11 24.66
CA ARG A 50 3.54 15.03 25.83
C ARG A 50 2.10 15.51 25.56
N HIS A 51 1.81 16.01 24.35
CA HIS A 51 0.49 16.60 24.05
C HIS A 51 -0.22 16.07 22.79
N LEU A 52 0.34 15.08 22.09
CA LEU A 52 -0.35 14.50 20.94
C LEU A 52 -1.35 13.45 21.42
N ARG A 53 -2.59 13.90 21.65
CA ARG A 53 -3.75 12.99 21.62
C ARG A 53 -3.67 12.20 20.31
N PRO A 54 -3.86 10.87 20.31
CA PRO A 54 -3.88 10.12 19.07
C PRO A 54 -4.97 10.73 18.21
N PHE A 55 -4.58 11.34 17.09
CA PHE A 55 -5.49 11.82 16.08
C PHE A 55 -6.07 10.59 15.39
N ILE A 56 -7.03 9.94 16.06
CA ILE A 56 -7.83 8.89 15.45
C ILE A 56 -8.89 9.65 14.65
N PRO A 57 -8.76 9.74 13.31
CA PRO A 57 -9.78 10.42 12.51
C PRO A 57 -11.13 9.76 12.81
N ARG A 58 -12.20 10.55 12.95
CA ARG A 58 -13.57 10.02 13.16
C ARG A 58 -14.00 9.00 12.09
N PHE A 59 -13.36 9.05 10.92
CA PHE A 59 -13.51 8.06 9.86
C PHE A 59 -13.13 6.64 10.33
N ALA A 60 -12.13 6.50 11.19
CA ALA A 60 -11.65 5.20 11.65
C ALA A 60 -12.66 4.48 12.53
N SER A 61 -13.47 5.17 13.33
CA SER A 61 -14.42 4.50 14.24
C SER A 61 -15.58 3.83 13.50
N SER A 62 -16.20 4.51 12.53
CA SER A 62 -17.32 3.94 11.76
C SER A 62 -16.82 2.87 10.78
N PHE A 63 -15.70 3.14 10.11
CA PHE A 63 -15.07 2.21 9.18
C PHE A 63 -14.59 0.93 9.86
N MET A 64 -14.00 1.03 11.06
CA MET A 64 -13.61 -0.15 11.84
C MET A 64 -14.82 -0.96 12.33
N LEU A 65 -15.92 -0.30 12.68
CA LEU A 65 -17.16 -1.00 13.05
C LEU A 65 -17.80 -1.73 11.85
N GLN A 66 -17.74 -1.15 10.65
CA GLN A 66 -18.22 -1.82 9.43
C GLN A 66 -17.37 -3.01 9.02
N LEU A 67 -16.04 -2.90 9.15
CA LEU A 67 -15.10 -4.01 8.99
C LEU A 67 -15.26 -5.12 10.05
N SER A 68 -16.08 -4.90 11.08
CA SER A 68 -16.34 -5.91 12.12
C SER A 68 -17.37 -6.96 11.68
N SER A 69 -18.17 -6.66 10.63
CA SER A 69 -19.12 -7.62 10.08
C SER A 69 -18.42 -8.61 9.13
N PRO A 70 -18.58 -9.93 9.31
CA PRO A 70 -17.92 -10.91 8.45
C PRO A 70 -18.44 -10.86 7.00
N GLU A 71 -19.70 -10.48 6.79
CA GLU A 71 -20.26 -10.31 5.45
C GLU A 71 -19.58 -9.21 4.63
N SER A 72 -19.36 -8.02 5.22
CA SER A 72 -18.72 -6.90 4.52
C SER A 72 -17.29 -7.26 4.11
N LEU A 73 -16.55 -7.95 4.99
CA LEU A 73 -15.19 -8.41 4.68
C LEU A 73 -15.17 -9.39 3.51
N ALA A 74 -16.10 -10.35 3.48
CA ALA A 74 -16.20 -11.30 2.38
C ALA A 74 -16.52 -10.59 1.04
N LEU A 75 -17.41 -9.60 1.06
CA LEU A 75 -17.74 -8.81 -0.12
C LEU A 75 -16.59 -7.92 -0.59
N VAL A 76 -15.88 -7.24 0.32
CA VAL A 76 -14.66 -6.48 0.00
C VAL A 76 -13.62 -7.39 -0.64
N PHE A 77 -13.41 -8.59 -0.09
CA PHE A 77 -12.47 -9.56 -0.64
C PHE A 77 -12.86 -10.01 -2.05
N LEU A 78 -14.14 -10.35 -2.25
CA LEU A 78 -14.67 -10.78 -3.55
C LEU A 78 -14.55 -9.68 -4.60
N LEU A 79 -15.03 -8.47 -4.29
CA LEU A 79 -14.95 -7.33 -5.19
C LEU A 79 -13.50 -6.90 -5.44
N GLY A 80 -12.62 -7.00 -4.45
CA GLY A 80 -11.19 -6.77 -4.62
C GLY A 80 -10.56 -7.76 -5.59
N GLY A 81 -10.89 -9.04 -5.48
CA GLY A 81 -10.48 -10.07 -6.43
C GLY A 81 -10.97 -9.77 -7.85
N ILE A 82 -12.24 -9.40 -8.00
CA ILE A 82 -12.83 -9.01 -9.29
C ILE A 82 -12.12 -7.77 -9.86
N GLY A 83 -11.84 -6.75 -9.04
CA GLY A 83 -11.13 -5.54 -9.45
C GLY A 83 -9.71 -5.84 -9.93
N ALA A 84 -8.99 -6.71 -9.23
CA ALA A 84 -7.65 -7.15 -9.62
C ALA A 84 -7.67 -7.94 -10.95
N LEU A 85 -8.64 -8.84 -11.13
CA LEU A 85 -8.82 -9.59 -12.38
C LEU A 85 -9.21 -8.69 -13.56
N ALA A 86 -10.11 -7.73 -13.34
CA ALA A 86 -10.49 -6.75 -14.36
C ALA A 86 -9.29 -5.90 -14.79
N ARG A 87 -8.50 -5.42 -13.82
CA ARG A 87 -7.24 -4.71 -14.11
C ARG A 87 -6.29 -5.59 -14.94
N TYR A 88 -6.09 -6.84 -14.53
CA TYR A 88 -5.21 -7.76 -15.25
C TYR A 88 -5.68 -7.97 -16.70
N ALA A 89 -6.98 -8.19 -16.92
CA ALA A 89 -7.55 -8.35 -18.26
C ALA A 89 -7.32 -7.10 -19.14
N VAL A 90 -7.55 -5.90 -18.60
CA VAL A 90 -7.29 -4.64 -19.32
C VAL A 90 -5.81 -4.50 -19.67
N LEU A 91 -4.89 -4.84 -18.75
CA LEU A 91 -3.46 -4.80 -19.01
C LEU A 91 -3.07 -5.75 -20.14
N VAL A 92 -3.56 -7.00 -20.11
CA VAL A 92 -3.31 -8.00 -21.16
C VAL A 92 -3.84 -7.50 -22.52
N VAL A 93 -5.07 -7.01 -22.58
CA VAL A 93 -5.65 -6.48 -23.83
C VAL A 93 -4.84 -5.29 -24.34
N SER A 94 -4.46 -4.37 -23.44
CA SER A 94 -3.68 -3.19 -23.81
C SER A 94 -2.29 -3.54 -24.32
N ALA A 95 -1.65 -4.58 -23.77
CA ALA A 95 -0.33 -5.03 -24.22
C ALA A 95 -0.36 -5.55 -25.67
N HIS A 96 -1.49 -6.12 -26.10
CA HIS A 96 -1.67 -6.57 -27.49
C HIS A 96 -2.06 -5.43 -28.44
N ALA A 97 -2.76 -4.39 -27.95
CA ALA A 97 -3.34 -3.35 -28.79
C ALA A 97 -2.55 -2.03 -28.86
N ALA A 98 -1.89 -1.61 -27.78
CA ALA A 98 -1.36 -0.25 -27.60
C ALA A 98 0.16 -0.12 -27.79
N GLY A 99 0.85 -1.20 -28.17
CA GLY A 99 2.30 -1.20 -28.35
C GLY A 99 3.07 -0.99 -27.04
N PRO A 100 4.29 -0.41 -27.07
CA PRO A 100 5.17 -0.30 -25.90
C PRO A 100 4.74 0.76 -24.88
N PHE A 101 3.63 1.47 -25.10
CA PHE A 101 3.13 2.48 -24.17
C PHE A 101 2.14 1.84 -23.18
N PRO A 102 2.30 2.03 -21.86
CA PRO A 102 1.48 1.38 -20.84
C PRO A 102 0.07 1.99 -20.69
N ALA A 103 -0.70 2.02 -21.78
CA ALA A 103 -2.03 2.61 -21.85
C ALA A 103 -3.03 1.93 -20.90
N GLY A 104 -2.90 0.61 -20.67
CA GLY A 104 -3.78 -0.11 -19.75
C GLY A 104 -3.74 0.44 -18.33
N ILE A 105 -2.58 0.90 -17.85
CA ILE A 105 -2.44 1.49 -16.51
C ILE A 105 -3.18 2.83 -16.42
N LEU A 106 -3.17 3.64 -17.47
CA LEU A 106 -3.95 4.88 -17.53
C LEU A 106 -5.44 4.58 -17.43
N VAL A 107 -5.92 3.62 -18.23
CA VAL A 107 -7.33 3.26 -18.31
C VAL A 107 -7.85 2.77 -16.96
N VAL A 108 -7.16 1.83 -16.31
CA VAL A 108 -7.64 1.28 -15.03
C VAL A 108 -7.63 2.31 -13.91
N ASN A 109 -6.63 3.21 -13.87
CA ASN A 109 -6.59 4.29 -12.88
C ASN A 109 -7.65 5.36 -13.15
N ALA A 110 -7.89 5.74 -14.41
CA ALA A 110 -8.96 6.67 -14.78
C ALA A 110 -10.35 6.09 -14.45
N LEU A 111 -10.59 4.81 -14.75
CA LEU A 111 -11.83 4.13 -14.39
C LEU A 111 -12.02 4.07 -12.87
N ALA A 112 -10.97 3.74 -12.12
CA ALA A 112 -11.03 3.75 -10.66
C ALA A 112 -11.36 5.16 -10.11
N ALA A 113 -10.72 6.21 -10.63
CA ALA A 113 -10.98 7.59 -10.25
C ALA A 113 -12.42 8.04 -10.58
N PHE A 114 -12.93 7.65 -11.75
CA PHE A 114 -14.32 7.91 -12.15
C PHE A 114 -15.31 7.24 -11.21
N ILE A 115 -15.21 5.92 -11.02
CA ILE A 115 -16.14 5.15 -10.19
C ILE A 115 -16.07 5.62 -8.74
N GLY A 116 -14.86 5.78 -8.19
CA GLY A 116 -14.68 6.25 -6.81
C GLY A 116 -15.33 7.60 -6.58
N SER A 117 -15.10 8.56 -7.48
CA SER A 117 -15.71 9.89 -7.35
C SER A 117 -17.23 9.88 -7.55
N ALA A 118 -17.74 9.04 -8.45
CA ALA A 118 -19.18 8.90 -8.66
C ALA A 118 -19.88 8.34 -7.42
N LEU A 119 -19.30 7.33 -6.75
CA LEU A 119 -19.84 6.78 -5.51
C LEU A 119 -19.90 7.83 -4.40
N VAL A 120 -18.82 8.61 -4.24
CA VAL A 120 -18.77 9.69 -3.23
C VAL A 120 -19.81 10.77 -3.53
N ALA A 121 -19.90 11.22 -4.79
CA ALA A 121 -20.84 12.26 -5.20
C ALA A 121 -22.30 11.81 -5.08
N ALA A 122 -22.58 10.53 -5.39
CA ALA A 122 -23.88 9.91 -5.21
C ALA A 122 -24.22 9.62 -3.74
N ARG A 123 -23.38 10.02 -2.77
CA ARG A 123 -23.63 9.85 -1.33
C ARG A 123 -24.11 8.45 -0.96
N VAL A 124 -23.50 7.43 -1.58
CA VAL A 124 -23.86 6.04 -1.31
C VAL A 124 -23.62 5.71 0.17
N PRO A 125 -24.38 4.78 0.77
CA PRO A 125 -24.14 4.31 2.13
C PRO A 125 -22.67 3.93 2.36
N ASP A 126 -22.15 4.25 3.55
CA ASP A 126 -20.75 4.01 3.94
C ASP A 126 -20.32 2.55 3.72
N GLU A 127 -21.24 1.60 3.90
CA GLU A 127 -20.99 0.17 3.67
C GLU A 127 -20.73 -0.15 2.19
N LEU A 128 -21.51 0.44 1.28
CA LEU A 128 -21.27 0.30 -0.17
C LEU A 128 -19.99 1.03 -0.60
N LEU A 129 -19.68 2.17 0.03
CA LEU A 129 -18.43 2.88 -0.23
C LEU A 129 -17.22 2.04 0.21
N LEU A 130 -17.32 1.32 1.35
CA LEU A 130 -16.29 0.37 1.79
C LEU A 130 -16.18 -0.81 0.81
N ILE A 131 -17.29 -1.45 0.46
CA ILE A 131 -17.30 -2.66 -0.36
C ILE A 131 -16.84 -2.38 -1.79
N ILE A 132 -17.44 -1.39 -2.45
CA ILE A 132 -17.14 -1.06 -3.85
C ILE A 132 -15.91 -0.17 -3.93
N GLY A 133 -15.84 0.89 -3.12
CA GLY A 133 -14.72 1.84 -3.13
C GLY A 133 -13.43 1.22 -2.59
N GLY A 134 -13.50 0.58 -1.43
CA GLY A 134 -12.34 -0.08 -0.81
C GLY A 134 -11.95 -1.37 -1.53
N GLY A 135 -12.93 -2.20 -1.91
CA GLY A 135 -12.69 -3.47 -2.59
C GLY A 135 -12.36 -3.29 -4.07
N PHE A 136 -13.39 -3.07 -4.90
CA PHE A 136 -13.26 -3.06 -6.36
C PHE A 136 -12.41 -1.89 -6.86
N VAL A 137 -12.77 -0.65 -6.51
CA VAL A 137 -12.07 0.55 -6.99
C VAL A 137 -10.63 0.58 -6.49
N GLY A 138 -10.41 0.25 -5.21
CA GLY A 138 -9.07 0.14 -4.62
C GLY A 138 -8.18 -0.90 -5.28
N SER A 139 -8.74 -2.00 -5.78
CA SER A 139 -7.98 -3.07 -6.46
C SER A 139 -7.84 -2.87 -7.98
N LEU A 140 -8.77 -2.12 -8.59
CA LEU A 140 -8.74 -1.72 -10.00
C LEU A 140 -7.69 -0.64 -10.25
N GLY A 141 -7.61 0.36 -9.38
CA GLY A 141 -6.54 1.36 -9.41
C GLY A 141 -5.19 0.78 -9.04
N THR A 142 -4.09 1.32 -9.57
CA THR A 142 -2.74 0.85 -9.21
C THR A 142 -1.69 1.95 -9.35
N LEU A 143 -1.15 2.36 -8.20
CA LEU A 143 0.02 3.24 -8.15
C LEU A 143 1.33 2.44 -8.30
N SER A 144 1.39 1.22 -7.77
CA SER A 144 2.58 0.38 -7.83
C SER A 144 2.98 0.03 -9.26
N SER A 145 2.03 -0.35 -10.11
CA SER A 145 2.31 -0.60 -11.54
C SER A 145 2.71 0.68 -12.27
N LEU A 146 2.09 1.83 -11.96
CA LEU A 146 2.48 3.12 -12.52
C LEU A 146 3.94 3.45 -12.20
N CYS A 147 4.37 3.28 -10.94
CA CYS A 147 5.76 3.52 -10.55
C CYS A 147 6.73 2.55 -11.23
N SER A 148 6.37 1.27 -11.36
CA SER A 148 7.18 0.28 -12.05
C SER A 148 7.41 0.65 -13.53
N GLU A 149 6.39 1.18 -14.23
CA GLU A 149 6.55 1.65 -15.62
C GLU A 149 7.45 2.88 -15.72
N ILE A 150 7.36 3.81 -14.77
CA ILE A 150 8.26 4.95 -14.72
C ILE A 150 9.71 4.49 -14.59
N ILE A 151 9.98 3.57 -13.66
CA ILE A 151 11.32 3.00 -13.46
C ILE A 151 11.78 2.22 -14.70
N ALA A 152 10.89 1.49 -15.37
CA ALA A 152 11.21 0.79 -16.61
C ALA A 152 11.61 1.76 -17.73
N MET A 153 10.87 2.84 -17.91
CA MET A 153 11.19 3.87 -18.89
C MET A 153 12.48 4.65 -18.54
N GLU A 154 12.73 4.90 -17.26
CA GLU A 154 13.95 5.53 -16.76
C GLU A 154 15.18 4.70 -17.13
N ARG A 155 15.14 3.38 -16.88
CA ARG A 155 16.21 2.45 -17.24
C ARG A 155 16.50 2.40 -18.75
N LEU A 156 15.50 2.72 -19.57
CA LEU A 156 15.62 2.83 -21.02
C LEU A 156 16.02 4.24 -21.50
N GLY A 157 16.25 5.19 -20.59
CA GLY A 157 16.58 6.59 -20.90
C GLY A 157 15.42 7.38 -21.53
N LYS A 158 14.19 6.89 -21.46
CA LYS A 158 13.01 7.48 -22.13
C LYS A 158 12.32 8.54 -21.28
N TYR A 159 13.05 9.58 -20.86
CA TYR A 159 12.52 10.62 -19.98
C TYR A 159 11.32 11.40 -20.57
N GLY A 160 11.30 11.64 -21.88
CA GLY A 160 10.15 12.26 -22.54
C GLY A 160 8.86 11.44 -22.40
N SER A 161 8.95 10.11 -22.50
CA SER A 161 7.82 9.20 -22.31
C SER A 161 7.35 9.16 -20.86
N ILE A 162 8.26 9.28 -19.89
CA ILE A 162 7.91 9.37 -18.46
C ILE A 162 7.08 10.62 -18.21
N VAL A 163 7.54 11.79 -18.66
CA VAL A 163 6.82 13.06 -18.46
C VAL A 163 5.42 12.97 -19.10
N LEU A 164 5.35 12.49 -20.34
CA LEU A 164 4.08 12.31 -21.04
C LEU A 164 3.14 11.36 -20.27
N PHE A 165 3.64 10.22 -19.82
CA PHE A 165 2.85 9.22 -19.09
C PHE A 165 2.32 9.75 -17.75
N VAL A 166 3.14 10.45 -16.98
CA VAL A 166 2.73 11.06 -15.70
C VAL A 166 1.67 12.14 -15.94
N VAL A 167 1.91 13.05 -16.89
CA VAL A 167 0.95 14.11 -17.22
C VAL A 167 -0.37 13.52 -17.69
N LEU A 168 -0.34 12.52 -18.58
CA LEU A 168 -1.55 11.83 -19.04
C LEU A 168 -2.28 11.14 -17.89
N THR A 169 -1.57 10.49 -16.97
CA THR A 169 -2.20 9.86 -15.80
C THR A 169 -2.92 10.90 -14.95
N LEU A 170 -2.27 12.02 -14.65
CA LEU A 170 -2.86 13.07 -13.82
C LEU A 170 -4.05 13.74 -14.51
N VAL A 171 -3.91 14.10 -15.78
CA VAL A 171 -4.98 14.76 -16.55
C VAL A 171 -6.18 13.83 -16.70
N THR A 172 -5.97 12.58 -17.10
CA THR A 172 -7.08 11.61 -17.25
C THR A 172 -7.71 11.27 -15.91
N GLY A 173 -6.92 11.14 -14.84
CA GLY A 173 -7.43 10.94 -13.48
C GLY A 173 -8.30 12.10 -13.00
N ILE A 174 -7.84 13.34 -13.14
CA ILE A 174 -8.60 14.53 -12.75
C ILE A 174 -9.88 14.63 -13.60
N ALA A 175 -9.78 14.49 -14.92
CA ALA A 175 -10.94 14.54 -15.81
C ALA A 175 -11.96 13.45 -15.43
N ALA A 176 -11.51 12.22 -15.18
CA ALA A 176 -12.36 11.12 -14.76
C ALA A 176 -13.06 11.40 -13.42
N THR A 177 -12.35 11.97 -12.43
CA THR A 177 -12.93 12.41 -11.16
C THR A 177 -14.01 13.46 -11.38
N LEU A 178 -13.77 14.48 -12.20
CA LEU A 178 -14.77 15.52 -12.48
C LEU A 178 -16.03 14.96 -13.14
N ILE A 179 -15.86 14.10 -14.15
CA ILE A 179 -16.98 13.44 -14.84
C ILE A 179 -17.72 12.51 -13.87
N GLY A 180 -17.00 11.73 -13.07
CA GLY A 180 -17.58 10.84 -12.06
C GLY A 180 -18.39 11.62 -11.02
N ASN A 181 -17.83 12.72 -10.50
CA ASN A 181 -18.52 13.60 -9.58
C ASN A 181 -19.82 14.17 -10.17
N ALA A 182 -19.78 14.64 -11.42
CA ALA A 182 -20.97 15.15 -12.10
C ALA A 182 -22.03 14.05 -12.30
N ALA A 183 -21.60 12.85 -12.71
CA ALA A 183 -22.50 11.71 -12.90
C ALA A 183 -23.16 11.27 -11.59
N GLY A 184 -22.41 11.24 -10.48
CA GLY A 184 -22.96 10.88 -9.16
C GLY A 184 -23.83 11.98 -8.55
N ALA A 185 -23.53 13.25 -8.79
CA ALA A 185 -24.36 14.36 -8.29
C ALA A 185 -25.75 14.39 -8.95
N GLY A 186 -25.84 14.00 -10.23
CA GLY A 186 -27.10 13.95 -10.97
C GLY A 186 -28.08 12.87 -10.51
N SER A 187 -27.66 11.90 -9.67
CA SER A 187 -28.56 10.82 -9.21
C SER A 187 -29.52 11.25 -8.09
N HIS A 188 -29.35 12.45 -7.54
CA HIS A 188 -30.18 13.02 -6.46
C HIS A 188 -30.93 14.31 -6.87
N GLY A 189 -30.83 14.70 -8.15
CA GLY A 189 -31.44 15.91 -8.71
C GLY A 189 -32.79 15.67 -9.36
#